data_AF-K2IBE7-F1
#
_entry.id   AF-K2IBE7-F1
#
_cell.length_a   1.000
_cell.length_b   1.000
_cell.length_c   1.000
_cell.angle_alpha   90.00
_cell.angle_beta   90.00
_cell.angle_gamma   90.00
#
_symmetry.space_group_name_H-M   'P 1'
#
loop_
_entity.id
_entity.type
_entity.pdbx_description
1 polymer ?
#
loop_
_entity_poly.entity_id
_entity_poly.type
_entity_poly.pdbx_seq_one_letter_code
_entity_poly.pdbx_strand_id
1 'polypeptide(L)'
;MARDAAELSRRLARDAEAVCRHYLPNGRRQGQYWTVGDARNTPGRSMFVRLKGPEAGPGAAGHWTDAATAEHGDLLDVIRESCGLTSFGDVAEEARRFLSLPRVDLVPTINPAPARTAMGSPEAARRLIAMAQPIRGTPVETYLASRCIMPIYGAGALRYHPSCYYRPDDGGPAERRPAMIASVTDLQGRITGAHRTWLAPDGSAKA
;
A
#
# COMPACT_ATOMS: atom_id res chain seq x y z
N MET A 1 -27.29 -9.18 20.25
CA MET A 1 -25.81 -9.24 20.21
C MET A 1 -25.28 -9.09 18.78
N ALA A 2 -25.57 -9.97 17.81
CA ALA A 2 -25.06 -9.84 16.43
C ALA A 2 -25.47 -8.54 15.70
N ARG A 3 -26.68 -8.03 15.96
CA ARG A 3 -27.18 -6.77 15.37
C ARG A 3 -26.43 -5.53 15.89
N ASP A 4 -25.88 -5.62 17.10
CA ASP A 4 -25.09 -4.56 17.73
C ASP A 4 -23.64 -4.60 17.22
N ALA A 5 -23.05 -5.79 17.11
CA ALA A 5 -21.71 -5.99 16.52
C ALA A 5 -21.64 -5.48 15.07
N ALA A 6 -22.61 -5.86 14.22
CA ALA A 6 -22.67 -5.42 12.83
C ALA A 6 -22.86 -3.90 12.71
N GLU A 7 -23.58 -3.28 13.65
CA GLU A 7 -23.77 -1.84 13.66
C GLU A 7 -22.50 -1.11 14.10
N LEU A 8 -21.82 -1.60 15.14
CA LEU A 8 -20.53 -1.07 15.55
C LEU A 8 -19.50 -1.18 14.43
N SER A 9 -19.41 -2.34 13.77
CA SER A 9 -18.51 -2.55 12.63
C SER A 9 -18.80 -1.56 11.49
N ARG A 10 -20.07 -1.35 11.12
CA ARG A 10 -20.47 -0.34 10.12
C ARG A 10 -20.09 1.09 10.53
N ARG A 11 -20.34 1.44 11.79
CA ARG A 11 -20.01 2.79 12.30
C ARG A 11 -18.50 3.03 12.31
N LEU A 12 -17.71 2.04 12.72
CA LEU A 12 -16.25 2.10 12.66
C LEU A 12 -15.76 2.21 11.20
N ALA A 13 -16.38 1.46 10.28
CA ALA A 13 -16.01 1.46 8.86
C ALA A 13 -16.19 2.84 8.19
N ARG A 14 -17.19 3.63 8.60
CA ARG A 14 -17.39 5.01 8.12
C ARG A 14 -16.20 5.92 8.45
N ASP A 15 -15.54 5.66 9.57
CA ASP A 15 -14.39 6.41 10.06
C ASP A 15 -13.12 5.54 10.11
N ALA A 16 -12.98 4.59 9.17
CA ALA A 16 -11.92 3.58 9.18
C ALA A 16 -10.50 4.16 9.28
N GLU A 17 -10.25 5.32 8.66
CA GLU A 17 -8.94 5.98 8.76
C GLU A 17 -8.67 6.51 10.17
N ALA A 18 -9.67 7.08 10.83
CA ALA A 18 -9.52 7.56 12.21
C ALA A 18 -9.24 6.40 13.16
N VAL A 19 -9.95 5.27 12.98
CA VAL A 19 -9.70 4.03 13.72
C VAL A 19 -8.26 3.56 13.52
N CYS A 20 -7.80 3.47 12.26
CA CYS A 20 -6.43 3.05 11.97
C CYS A 20 -5.39 4.00 12.55
N ARG A 21 -5.62 5.31 12.52
CA ARG A 21 -4.69 6.28 13.14
C ARG A 21 -4.59 6.13 14.66
N HIS A 22 -5.68 5.74 15.30
CA HIS A 22 -5.73 5.60 16.75
C HIS A 22 -5.10 4.29 17.23
N TYR A 23 -5.50 3.16 16.63
CA TYR A 23 -5.09 1.82 17.08
C TYR A 23 -3.87 1.27 16.32
N LEU A 24 -3.61 1.75 15.11
CA LEU A 24 -2.52 1.30 14.25
C LEU A 24 -1.56 2.44 13.86
N PRO A 25 -1.02 3.25 14.81
CA PRO A 25 -0.19 4.41 14.51
C PRO A 25 1.15 4.10 13.81
N ASN A 26 1.66 2.87 13.87
CA ASN A 26 2.85 2.46 13.12
C ASN A 26 2.54 2.18 11.64
N GLY A 27 1.27 2.14 11.27
CA GLY A 27 0.83 2.03 9.89
C GLY A 27 0.73 3.39 9.19
N ARG A 28 0.38 3.34 7.91
CA ARG A 28 0.24 4.55 7.08
C ARG A 28 -0.79 4.38 5.98
N ARG A 29 -1.36 5.49 5.56
CA ARG A 29 -2.29 5.53 4.43
C ARG A 29 -1.56 5.37 3.08
N GLN A 30 -1.92 4.34 2.33
CA GLN A 30 -1.52 4.11 0.94
C GLN A 30 -2.76 4.05 0.04
N GLY A 31 -3.11 5.19 -0.57
CA GLY A 31 -4.30 5.30 -1.42
C GLY A 31 -5.60 5.12 -0.63
N GLN A 32 -6.33 4.04 -0.92
CA GLN A 32 -7.55 3.65 -0.20
C GLN A 32 -7.31 2.61 0.88
N TYR A 33 -6.05 2.32 1.21
CA TYR A 33 -5.69 1.34 2.22
C TYR A 33 -4.85 1.96 3.33
N TRP A 34 -4.90 1.38 4.52
CA TRP A 34 -3.93 1.54 5.59
C TRP A 34 -3.03 0.32 5.60
N THR A 35 -1.71 0.52 5.60
CA THR A 35 -0.73 -0.58 5.58
C THR A 35 0.04 -0.59 6.88
N VAL A 36 0.11 -1.76 7.53
CA VAL A 36 0.79 -2.00 8.81
C VAL A 36 1.36 -3.44 8.84
N GLY A 37 2.12 -3.80 9.87
CA GLY A 37 2.63 -5.16 10.06
C GLY A 37 1.51 -6.15 10.38
N ASP A 38 0.80 -5.93 11.46
CA ASP A 38 -0.31 -6.79 11.91
C ASP A 38 -1.36 -6.00 12.71
N ALA A 39 -2.43 -6.68 13.14
CA ALA A 39 -3.52 -6.09 13.91
C ALA A 39 -3.09 -5.60 15.31
N ARG A 40 -1.91 -6.01 15.78
CA ARG A 40 -1.27 -5.59 17.04
C ARG A 40 -0.38 -4.35 16.86
N ASN A 41 -0.50 -3.66 15.72
CA ASN A 41 0.26 -2.45 15.40
C ASN A 41 1.79 -2.67 15.33
N THR A 42 2.25 -3.87 14.95
CA THR A 42 3.68 -4.03 14.66
C THR A 42 4.07 -3.24 13.40
N PRO A 43 5.29 -2.64 13.34
CA PRO A 43 5.77 -2.02 12.12
C PRO A 43 5.91 -3.04 10.99
N GLY A 44 5.42 -2.73 9.80
CA GLY A 44 5.49 -3.65 8.66
C GLY A 44 4.59 -3.26 7.49
N ARG A 45 4.41 -4.19 6.57
CA ARG A 45 3.62 -3.98 5.33
C ARG A 45 2.80 -5.20 4.89
N SER A 46 2.56 -6.13 5.80
CA SER A 46 1.87 -7.40 5.54
C SER A 46 0.34 -7.23 5.62
N MET A 47 -0.16 -6.37 6.51
CA MET A 47 -1.58 -6.16 6.73
C MET A 47 -2.09 -4.89 6.04
N PHE A 48 -3.25 -5.01 5.39
CA PHE A 48 -3.93 -3.94 4.66
C PHE A 48 -5.36 -3.77 5.15
N VAL A 49 -5.72 -2.59 5.65
CA VAL A 49 -7.10 -2.21 6.02
C VAL A 49 -7.68 -1.34 4.92
N ARG A 50 -8.89 -1.64 4.44
CA ARG A 50 -9.55 -0.83 3.42
C ARG A 50 -10.22 0.41 4.06
N LEU A 51 -9.81 1.60 3.64
CA LEU A 51 -10.30 2.87 4.19
C LEU A 51 -11.53 3.43 3.49
N LYS A 52 -11.77 3.04 2.23
CA LYS A 52 -12.92 3.48 1.44
C LYS A 52 -13.57 2.32 0.70
N GLY A 53 -14.89 2.35 0.64
CA GLY A 53 -15.72 1.33 -0.01
C GLY A 53 -17.20 1.54 0.30
N PRO A 54 -18.10 0.69 -0.23
CA PRO A 54 -19.50 0.67 0.19
C PRO A 54 -19.63 0.33 1.69
N GLU A 55 -20.79 0.62 2.29
CA GLU A 55 -21.05 0.30 3.71
C GLU A 55 -21.19 -1.20 3.98
N ALA A 56 -21.46 -1.99 2.94
CA ALA A 56 -21.61 -3.44 3.04
C ALA A 56 -21.24 -4.12 1.72
N GLY A 57 -20.92 -5.41 1.80
CA GLY A 57 -20.62 -6.26 0.65
C GLY A 57 -19.14 -6.26 0.22
N PRO A 58 -18.83 -6.87 -0.93
CA PRO A 58 -17.47 -7.02 -1.42
C PRO A 58 -16.75 -5.68 -1.54
N GLY A 59 -15.62 -5.55 -0.84
CA GLY A 59 -14.81 -4.35 -0.87
C GLY A 59 -15.32 -3.21 0.01
N ALA A 60 -16.19 -3.48 0.98
CA ALA A 60 -16.59 -2.53 2.01
C ALA A 60 -15.38 -2.00 2.83
N ALA A 61 -15.52 -0.78 3.35
CA ALA A 61 -14.51 -0.20 4.22
C ALA A 61 -14.44 -0.93 5.57
N GLY A 62 -13.30 -0.83 6.26
CA GLY A 62 -13.08 -1.43 7.57
C GLY A 62 -12.60 -2.89 7.57
N HIS A 63 -12.71 -3.59 6.44
CA HIS A 63 -12.13 -4.93 6.32
C HIS A 63 -10.62 -4.87 6.15
N TRP A 64 -9.94 -5.83 6.78
CA TRP A 64 -8.50 -5.99 6.66
C TRP A 64 -8.08 -7.40 6.26
N THR A 65 -6.89 -7.51 5.70
CA THR A 65 -6.26 -8.78 5.34
C THR A 65 -4.76 -8.70 5.56
N ASP A 66 -4.19 -9.74 6.15
CA ASP A 66 -2.75 -9.95 6.30
C ASP A 66 -2.25 -10.91 5.22
N ALA A 67 -1.36 -10.45 4.35
CA ALA A 67 -0.80 -11.24 3.27
C ALA A 67 0.27 -12.25 3.71
N ALA A 68 0.84 -12.11 4.91
CA ALA A 68 1.82 -13.03 5.47
C ALA A 68 1.15 -14.22 6.17
N THR A 69 0.03 -13.99 6.87
CA THR A 69 -0.70 -15.05 7.61
C THR A 69 -1.97 -15.54 6.91
N ALA A 70 -2.42 -14.83 5.86
CA ALA A 70 -3.73 -15.03 5.23
C ALA A 70 -4.94 -14.78 6.15
N GLU A 71 -4.71 -14.18 7.31
CA GLU A 71 -5.78 -13.78 8.23
C GLU A 71 -6.52 -12.55 7.69
N HIS A 72 -7.78 -12.44 8.07
CA HIS A 72 -8.63 -11.34 7.69
C HIS A 72 -9.65 -11.05 8.78
N GLY A 73 -10.18 -9.84 8.82
CA GLY A 73 -11.16 -9.45 9.83
C GLY A 73 -11.75 -8.08 9.57
N ASP A 74 -12.31 -7.48 10.61
CA ASP A 74 -12.82 -6.12 10.59
C ASP A 74 -12.16 -5.23 11.67
N LEU A 75 -12.65 -4.00 11.81
CA LEU A 75 -12.10 -3.04 12.77
C LEU A 75 -12.33 -3.40 14.24
N LEU A 76 -13.30 -4.27 14.55
CA LEU A 76 -13.46 -4.78 15.92
C LEU A 76 -12.31 -5.73 16.25
N ASP A 77 -11.86 -6.55 15.29
CA ASP A 77 -10.67 -7.38 15.48
C ASP A 77 -9.41 -6.54 15.70
N VAL A 78 -9.29 -5.41 14.99
CA VAL A 78 -8.17 -4.46 15.19
C VAL A 78 -8.18 -3.90 16.62
N ILE A 79 -9.34 -3.46 17.11
CA ILE A 79 -9.47 -2.96 18.49
C ILE A 79 -9.13 -4.06 19.49
N ARG A 80 -9.65 -5.28 19.27
CA ARG A 80 -9.38 -6.44 20.12
C ARG A 80 -7.88 -6.74 20.23
N GLU A 81 -7.20 -6.85 19.10
CA GLU A 81 -5.78 -7.24 19.03
C GLU A 81 -4.86 -6.11 19.52
N SER A 82 -5.08 -4.87 19.09
CA SER A 82 -4.23 -3.73 19.48
C SER A 82 -4.34 -3.40 20.97
N CYS A 83 -5.52 -3.57 21.58
CA CYS A 83 -5.74 -3.33 23.00
C CYS A 83 -5.55 -4.59 23.88
N GLY A 84 -5.31 -5.78 23.28
CA GLY A 84 -5.18 -7.04 24.01
C GLY A 84 -6.45 -7.49 24.74
N LEU A 85 -7.62 -7.17 24.20
CA LEU A 85 -8.91 -7.47 24.83
C LEU A 85 -9.31 -8.93 24.56
N THR A 86 -9.87 -9.59 25.58
CA THR A 86 -10.22 -11.03 25.51
C THR A 86 -11.73 -11.27 25.43
N SER A 87 -12.56 -10.35 25.91
CA SER A 87 -14.01 -10.46 25.88
C SER A 87 -14.63 -9.55 24.82
N PHE A 88 -15.71 -10.02 24.17
CA PHE A 88 -16.45 -9.20 23.21
C PHE A 88 -17.09 -7.96 23.87
N GLY A 89 -17.45 -8.06 25.16
CA GLY A 89 -18.01 -6.94 25.92
C GLY A 89 -17.05 -5.77 25.98
N ASP A 90 -15.79 -6.04 26.31
CA ASP A 90 -14.75 -5.01 26.41
C ASP A 90 -14.45 -4.39 25.04
N VAL A 91 -14.44 -5.21 23.97
CA VAL A 91 -14.26 -4.72 22.59
C VAL A 91 -15.39 -3.79 22.18
N ALA A 92 -16.64 -4.14 22.52
CA ALA A 92 -17.80 -3.31 22.22
C ALA A 92 -17.77 -1.99 23.01
N GLU A 93 -17.38 -2.02 24.29
CA GLU A 93 -17.21 -0.80 25.10
C GLU A 93 -16.12 0.10 24.54
N GLU A 94 -14.96 -0.44 24.17
CA GLU A 94 -13.88 0.36 23.59
C GLU A 94 -14.25 0.91 22.21
N ALA A 95 -14.98 0.14 21.39
CA ALA A 95 -15.53 0.63 20.13
C ALA A 95 -16.52 1.79 20.34
N ARG A 96 -17.42 1.67 21.33
CA ARG A 96 -18.35 2.76 21.68
C ARG A 96 -17.60 3.98 22.20
N ARG A 97 -16.62 3.79 23.07
CA ARG A 97 -15.75 4.85 23.60
C ARG A 97 -15.07 5.61 22.46
N PHE A 98 -14.45 4.90 21.51
CA PHE A 98 -13.84 5.50 20.33
C PHE A 98 -14.85 6.31 19.50
N LEU A 99 -16.01 5.73 19.22
CA LEU A 99 -17.09 6.39 18.46
C LEU A 99 -17.70 7.60 19.19
N SER A 100 -17.47 7.74 20.50
CA SER A 100 -17.88 8.87 21.33
C SER A 100 -16.79 9.93 21.52
N LEU A 101 -15.56 9.68 21.07
CA LEU A 101 -14.50 10.68 21.17
C LEU A 101 -14.87 11.92 20.35
N PRO A 102 -14.56 13.14 20.84
CA PRO A 102 -14.72 14.35 20.05
C PRO A 102 -13.95 14.16 18.76
N ARG A 103 -14.63 14.30 17.63
CA ARG A 103 -13.98 14.27 16.33
C ARG A 103 -13.07 15.48 16.29
N VAL A 104 -11.80 15.27 16.62
CA VAL A 104 -10.79 16.21 16.20
C VAL A 104 -10.78 16.03 14.70
N ASP A 105 -11.52 16.90 14.01
CA ASP A 105 -11.17 17.29 12.66
C ASP A 105 -9.77 17.89 12.82
N LEU A 106 -8.77 17.00 12.86
CA LEU A 106 -7.42 17.36 12.51
C LEU A 106 -7.60 17.76 11.07
N VAL A 107 -7.85 19.07 10.89
CA VAL A 107 -7.64 19.81 9.66
C VAL A 107 -6.46 19.10 9.03
N PRO A 108 -6.64 18.41 7.89
CA PRO A 108 -5.56 17.63 7.32
C PRO A 108 -4.41 18.59 7.30
N THR A 109 -3.36 18.34 8.11
CA THR A 109 -2.22 19.25 8.15
C THR A 109 -1.90 19.40 6.69
N ILE A 110 -2.09 20.62 6.18
CA ILE A 110 -1.80 20.99 4.81
C ILE A 110 -0.27 21.07 4.79
N ASN A 111 0.39 19.96 5.11
CA ASN A 111 1.43 19.50 4.25
C ASN A 111 0.67 19.08 3.00
N PRO A 112 0.70 19.87 1.91
CA PRO A 112 0.68 19.24 0.62
C PRO A 112 1.95 18.38 0.61
N ALA A 113 1.92 17.19 1.23
CA ALA A 113 2.51 16.06 0.56
C ALA A 113 1.77 16.09 -0.77
N PRO A 114 2.41 16.57 -1.86
CA PRO A 114 1.71 16.90 -3.09
C PRO A 114 0.86 15.68 -3.38
N ALA A 115 -0.48 15.90 -3.42
CA ALA A 115 -1.46 14.87 -3.65
C ALA A 115 -0.83 13.91 -4.65
N ARG A 116 -0.44 12.70 -4.20
CA ARG A 116 0.45 11.82 -4.96
C ARG A 116 -0.15 11.79 -6.34
N THR A 117 0.52 12.48 -7.27
CA THR A 117 -0.03 12.79 -8.58
C THR A 117 -0.55 11.48 -9.08
N ALA A 118 -1.85 11.41 -9.41
CA ALA A 118 -2.53 10.19 -9.82
C ALA A 118 -1.53 9.30 -10.54
N MET A 119 -1.20 8.17 -9.91
CA MET A 119 0.02 7.42 -10.18
C MET A 119 0.10 7.13 -11.68
N GLY A 120 0.94 7.91 -12.38
CA GLY A 120 1.22 7.79 -13.81
C GLY A 120 0.02 8.05 -14.72
N SER A 121 -0.10 9.26 -15.29
CA SER A 121 -0.81 9.37 -16.56
C SER A 121 -0.12 8.44 -17.58
N PRO A 122 -0.86 7.87 -18.54
CA PRO A 122 -0.25 7.07 -19.62
C PRO A 122 0.91 7.81 -20.31
N GLU A 123 0.85 9.14 -20.41
CA GLU A 123 1.90 9.99 -20.96
C GLU A 123 3.16 10.00 -20.08
N ALA A 124 3.01 10.07 -18.75
CA ALA A 124 4.14 10.00 -17.82
C ALA A 124 4.83 8.63 -17.89
N ALA A 125 4.06 7.55 -18.03
CA ALA A 125 4.59 6.21 -18.24
C ALA A 125 5.35 6.10 -19.56
N ARG A 126 4.77 6.60 -20.67
CA ARG A 126 5.43 6.64 -21.98
C ARG A 126 6.73 7.42 -21.95
N ARG A 127 6.75 8.60 -21.31
CA ARG A 127 7.98 9.40 -21.14
C ARG A 127 9.05 8.64 -20.37
N LEU A 128 8.70 8.01 -19.26
CA LEU A 128 9.65 7.22 -18.47
C LEU A 128 10.23 6.05 -19.28
N ILE A 129 9.39 5.33 -20.01
CA ILE A 129 9.82 4.20 -20.85
C ILE A 129 10.71 4.69 -21.99
N ALA A 130 10.41 5.83 -22.60
CA ALA A 130 11.23 6.44 -23.66
C ALA A 130 12.60 6.90 -23.14
N MET A 131 12.70 7.37 -21.90
CA MET A 131 13.96 7.75 -21.26
C MET A 131 14.80 6.54 -20.80
N ALA A 132 14.22 5.33 -20.80
CA ALA A 132 14.86 4.13 -20.31
C ALA A 132 15.62 3.37 -21.42
N GLN A 133 16.73 2.77 -21.03
CA GLN A 133 17.69 2.10 -21.90
C GLN A 133 17.37 0.61 -22.05
N PRO A 134 17.91 -0.09 -23.06
CA PRO A 134 17.87 -1.55 -23.14
C PRO A 134 18.48 -2.21 -21.89
N ILE A 135 18.00 -3.41 -21.54
CA ILE A 135 18.43 -4.12 -20.32
C ILE A 135 19.76 -4.88 -20.45
N ARG A 136 20.28 -5.04 -21.67
CA ARG A 136 21.50 -5.82 -21.94
C ARG A 136 22.71 -5.17 -21.26
N GLY A 137 23.47 -5.95 -20.48
CA GLY A 137 24.65 -5.45 -19.76
C GLY A 137 24.31 -4.47 -18.62
N THR A 138 23.11 -4.56 -18.06
CA THR A 138 22.68 -3.71 -16.93
C THR A 138 22.40 -4.55 -15.68
N PRO A 139 22.31 -3.97 -14.48
CA PRO A 139 21.94 -4.70 -13.26
C PRO A 139 20.61 -5.45 -13.35
N VAL A 140 19.73 -5.07 -14.28
CA VAL A 140 18.47 -5.78 -14.56
C VAL A 140 18.75 -7.20 -15.08
N GLU A 141 19.77 -7.37 -15.90
CA GLU A 141 20.15 -8.67 -16.45
C GLU A 141 20.62 -9.61 -15.33
N THR A 142 21.48 -9.12 -14.43
CA THR A 142 21.90 -9.84 -13.23
C THR A 142 20.71 -10.21 -12.33
N TYR A 143 19.80 -9.26 -12.11
CA TYR A 143 18.62 -9.48 -11.27
C TYR A 143 17.65 -10.51 -11.86
N LEU A 144 17.45 -10.53 -13.17
CA LEU A 144 16.60 -11.52 -13.82
C LEU A 144 17.28 -12.90 -13.82
N ALA A 145 18.59 -12.95 -14.09
CA ALA A 145 19.37 -14.18 -14.05
C ALA A 145 19.38 -14.82 -12.65
N SER A 146 19.52 -14.03 -11.58
CA SER A 146 19.44 -14.54 -10.19
C SER A 146 18.05 -15.09 -9.83
N ARG A 147 17.03 -14.76 -10.62
CA ARG A 147 15.66 -15.27 -10.50
C ARG A 147 15.33 -16.37 -11.51
N CYS A 148 16.31 -16.86 -12.27
CA CYS A 148 16.13 -17.83 -13.35
C CYS A 148 15.16 -17.34 -14.45
N ILE A 149 15.09 -16.03 -14.68
CA ILE A 149 14.29 -15.41 -15.73
C ILE A 149 15.22 -15.02 -16.86
N MET A 150 15.12 -15.71 -18.00
CA MET A 150 15.91 -15.38 -19.18
C MET A 150 15.32 -14.15 -19.88
N PRO A 151 16.07 -13.05 -20.03
CA PRO A 151 15.57 -11.86 -20.69
C PRO A 151 15.37 -12.10 -22.19
N ILE A 152 14.17 -11.80 -22.69
CA ILE A 152 13.91 -11.74 -24.13
C ILE A 152 14.36 -10.36 -24.62
N TYR A 153 15.55 -10.33 -25.22
CA TYR A 153 16.07 -9.11 -25.83
C TYR A 153 15.18 -8.68 -27.01
N GLY A 154 14.83 -7.39 -27.07
CA GLY A 154 14.08 -6.81 -28.19
C GLY A 154 12.55 -6.74 -28.01
N ALA A 155 11.97 -7.41 -27.01
CA ALA A 155 10.54 -7.29 -26.72
C ALA A 155 10.11 -5.88 -26.27
N GLY A 156 11.06 -5.03 -25.83
CA GLY A 156 10.82 -3.65 -25.41
C GLY A 156 9.99 -3.49 -24.12
N ALA A 157 9.45 -4.59 -23.59
CA ALA A 157 8.61 -4.63 -22.40
C ALA A 157 9.39 -4.28 -21.12
N LEU A 158 10.65 -4.71 -21.02
CA LEU A 158 11.56 -4.39 -19.93
C LEU A 158 12.63 -3.41 -20.40
N ARG A 159 12.85 -2.36 -19.60
CA ARG A 159 13.90 -1.36 -19.80
C ARG A 159 14.62 -1.06 -18.49
N TYR A 160 15.77 -0.40 -18.59
CA TYR A 160 16.61 0.00 -17.47
C TYR A 160 16.68 1.52 -17.36
N HIS A 161 16.55 2.05 -16.14
CA HIS A 161 16.79 3.46 -15.86
C HIS A 161 17.84 3.61 -14.74
N PRO A 162 19.01 4.21 -15.00
CA PRO A 162 20.12 4.23 -14.05
C PRO A 162 19.89 5.12 -12.82
N SER A 163 19.05 6.14 -12.94
CA SER A 163 18.82 7.15 -11.91
C SER A 163 17.33 7.41 -11.70
N CYS A 164 16.55 6.35 -11.44
CA CYS A 164 15.11 6.47 -11.25
C CYS A 164 14.81 7.03 -9.85
N TYR A 165 13.89 7.99 -9.77
CA TYR A 165 13.48 8.59 -8.50
C TYR A 165 12.80 7.53 -7.62
N TYR A 166 13.36 7.30 -6.46
CA TYR A 166 12.85 6.45 -5.38
C TYR A 166 12.52 7.35 -4.21
N ARG A 167 11.33 7.20 -3.63
CA ARG A 167 10.99 7.88 -2.38
C ARG A 167 10.87 6.84 -1.29
N PRO A 168 11.77 6.86 -0.29
CA PRO A 168 11.67 6.00 0.86
C PRO A 168 10.29 6.12 1.52
N ASP A 169 9.83 4.97 1.98
CA ASP A 169 8.50 4.74 2.49
C ASP A 169 8.33 5.42 3.88
N ASP A 170 9.42 5.55 4.62
CA ASP A 170 9.56 6.24 5.92
C ASP A 170 9.52 7.78 5.83
N GLY A 171 9.32 8.33 4.62
CA GLY A 171 9.29 9.78 4.40
C GLY A 171 10.67 10.40 4.24
N GLY A 172 11.73 9.59 4.12
CA GLY A 172 13.08 10.04 3.81
C GLY A 172 13.18 10.88 2.52
N PRO A 173 14.31 11.59 2.34
CA PRO A 173 14.55 12.35 1.12
C PRO A 173 14.51 11.41 -0.07
N ALA A 174 14.05 11.93 -1.21
CA ALA A 174 14.02 11.09 -2.38
C ALA A 174 15.40 10.89 -2.97
N GLU A 175 15.64 9.65 -3.38
CA GLU A 175 16.92 9.18 -3.86
C GLU A 175 16.84 8.80 -5.33
N ARG A 176 18.00 8.72 -5.98
CA ARG A 176 18.13 8.19 -7.33
C ARG A 176 18.71 6.79 -7.23
N ARG A 177 17.99 5.80 -7.73
CA ARG A 177 18.36 4.39 -7.67
C ARG A 177 18.25 3.76 -9.06
N PRO A 178 19.10 2.77 -9.41
CA PRO A 178 18.91 2.00 -10.63
C PRO A 178 17.60 1.24 -10.55
N ALA A 179 16.84 1.20 -11.65
CA ALA A 179 15.54 0.55 -11.68
C ALA A 179 15.28 -0.19 -12.99
N MET A 180 14.66 -1.37 -12.86
CA MET A 180 13.96 -2.03 -13.95
C MET A 180 12.58 -1.37 -14.14
N ILE A 181 12.28 -1.01 -15.38
CA ILE A 181 11.01 -0.42 -15.80
C ILE A 181 10.29 -1.44 -16.67
N ALA A 182 9.13 -1.91 -16.19
CA ALA A 182 8.25 -2.80 -16.95
C ALA A 182 7.07 -2.01 -17.52
N SER A 183 6.87 -2.13 -18.83
CA SER A 183 5.75 -1.50 -19.54
C SER A 183 4.44 -2.20 -19.20
N VAL A 184 3.40 -1.44 -18.86
CA VAL A 184 2.03 -1.94 -18.72
C VAL A 184 1.24 -1.48 -19.93
N THR A 185 0.64 -2.41 -20.66
CA THR A 185 -0.08 -2.13 -21.91
C THR A 185 -1.53 -2.55 -21.84
N ASP A 186 -2.37 -1.91 -22.65
CA ASP A 186 -3.70 -2.45 -22.99
C ASP A 186 -3.60 -3.61 -24.00
N LEU A 187 -4.75 -4.18 -24.38
CA LEU A 187 -4.84 -5.26 -25.36
C LEU A 187 -4.43 -4.84 -26.79
N GLN A 188 -4.33 -3.54 -27.06
CA GLN A 188 -3.87 -2.98 -28.33
C GLN A 188 -2.37 -2.63 -28.29
N GLY A 189 -1.65 -2.98 -27.21
CA GLY A 189 -0.23 -2.73 -27.05
C GLY A 189 0.11 -1.27 -26.67
N ARG A 190 -0.87 -0.43 -26.36
CA ARG A 190 -0.60 0.95 -25.94
C ARG A 190 -0.16 0.97 -24.48
N ILE A 191 0.92 1.68 -24.20
CA ILE A 191 1.39 1.90 -22.82
C ILE A 191 0.32 2.70 -22.05
N THR A 192 -0.18 2.08 -20.99
CA THR A 192 -1.12 2.66 -20.02
C THR A 192 -0.46 2.93 -18.67
N GLY A 193 0.70 2.30 -18.40
CA GLY A 193 1.43 2.45 -17.15
C GLY A 193 2.87 1.95 -17.24
N ALA A 194 3.60 2.14 -16.14
CA ALA A 194 4.95 1.61 -15.98
C ALA A 194 5.15 1.14 -14.53
N HIS A 195 5.59 -0.11 -14.36
CA HIS A 195 5.97 -0.65 -13.07
C HIS A 195 7.48 -0.47 -12.85
N ARG A 196 7.87 0.01 -11.67
CA ARG A 196 9.26 0.29 -11.30
C ARG A 196 9.72 -0.69 -10.25
N THR A 197 10.82 -1.39 -10.51
CA THR A 197 11.52 -2.22 -9.52
C THR A 197 12.90 -1.63 -9.32
N TRP A 198 13.11 -0.96 -8.19
CA TRP A 198 14.43 -0.45 -7.82
C TRP A 198 15.33 -1.61 -7.39
N LEU A 199 16.58 -1.58 -7.86
CA LEU A 199 17.55 -2.65 -7.67
C LEU A 199 18.73 -2.16 -6.84
N ALA A 200 19.38 -3.09 -6.17
CA ALA A 200 20.73 -2.86 -5.67
C ALA A 200 21.66 -2.50 -6.84
N PRO A 201 22.72 -1.69 -6.64
CA PRO A 201 23.64 -1.31 -7.72
C PRO A 201 24.27 -2.49 -8.46
N ASP A 202 24.45 -3.61 -7.78
CA ASP A 202 24.98 -4.86 -8.33
C ASP A 202 23.91 -5.77 -8.97
N GLY A 203 22.62 -5.43 -8.84
CA GLY A 203 21.50 -6.24 -9.32
C GLY A 203 21.25 -7.52 -8.53
N SER A 204 21.86 -7.69 -7.35
CA SER A 204 21.71 -8.91 -6.54
C SER A 204 20.30 -9.08 -5.97
N ALA A 205 19.66 -7.96 -5.63
CA ALA A 205 18.33 -7.93 -5.04
C ALA A 205 17.57 -6.64 -5.42
N LYS A 206 16.32 -6.57 -4.94
CA LYS A 206 15.58 -5.30 -4.88
C LYS A 206 16.22 -4.39 -3.83
N ALA A 207 16.19 -3.08 -4.09
CA ALA A 207 16.66 -2.07 -3.14
C ALA A 207 15.73 -1.93 -1.92
#